data_AF-A0A1B1NAV1-F1
#
_entry.id   AF-A0A1B1NAV1-F1
#
_cell.length_a   1.000
_cell.length_b   1.000
_cell.length_c   1.000
_cell.angle_alpha   90.00
_cell.angle_beta   90.00
_cell.angle_gamma   90.00
#
_symmetry.space_group_name_H-M   'P 1'
#
loop_
_entity.id
_entity.type
_entity.pdbx_description
1 polymer ?
#
loop_
_entity_poly.entity_id
_entity_poly.type
_entity_poly.pdbx_seq_one_letter_code
_entity_poly.pdbx_strand_id
1 'polypeptide(L)'
;MAYMSEGEARRIVRAEARRLSLLLVLSVLLVLGLYLGFQVGLLDRPLAESLRFGIPLLAGIGLVQYLFLGPVWIRRPGSALVGTTVERVSTSGDRDDAIVLTRDDVTVRVGLPRGTSGFRRGDTVLVCPRLDYGNAMGLVVPEHVSSTRPVLTVRGSAV
;
A
#
# COMPACT_ATOMS: atom_id res chain seq x y z
N MET A 1 17.69 -20.68 6.93
CA MET A 1 16.77 -19.52 6.90
C MET A 1 16.97 -18.83 5.56
N ALA A 2 15.97 -18.86 4.67
CA ALA A 2 16.06 -18.21 3.38
C ALA A 2 15.95 -16.69 3.60
N TYR A 3 17.05 -15.97 3.40
CA TYR A 3 17.05 -14.51 3.41
C TYR A 3 16.61 -14.02 2.03
N MET A 4 15.51 -13.30 1.96
CA MET A 4 15.13 -12.58 0.74
C MET A 4 16.16 -11.48 0.49
N SER A 5 16.76 -11.47 -0.71
CA SER A 5 17.75 -10.46 -1.07
C SER A 5 17.12 -9.07 -1.20
N GLU A 6 17.85 -8.01 -0.83
CA GLU A 6 17.35 -6.63 -0.93
C GLU A 6 16.99 -6.26 -2.39
N GLY A 7 17.75 -6.79 -3.36
CA GLY A 7 17.49 -6.59 -4.78
C GLY A 7 16.14 -7.18 -5.22
N GLU A 8 15.78 -8.35 -4.71
CA GLU A 8 14.50 -8.99 -4.96
C GLU A 8 13.33 -8.25 -4.31
N ALA A 9 13.47 -7.90 -3.04
CA ALA A 9 12.47 -7.09 -2.33
C ALA A 9 12.22 -5.75 -3.03
N ARG A 10 13.28 -5.11 -3.56
CA ARG A 10 13.14 -3.86 -4.32
C ARG A 10 12.38 -4.07 -5.64
N ARG A 11 12.60 -5.19 -6.34
CA ARG A 11 11.83 -5.53 -7.53
C ARG A 11 10.36 -5.74 -7.20
N ILE A 12 10.06 -6.48 -6.12
CA ILE A 12 8.70 -6.75 -5.64
C ILE A 12 7.99 -5.45 -5.29
N VAL A 13 8.62 -4.56 -4.51
CA VAL A 13 8.05 -3.25 -4.13
C VAL A 13 7.76 -2.40 -5.36
N ARG A 14 8.68 -2.32 -6.32
CA ARG A 14 8.46 -1.57 -7.57
C ARG A 14 7.36 -2.16 -8.44
N ALA A 15 7.21 -3.48 -8.45
CA ALA A 15 6.14 -4.15 -9.20
C ALA A 15 4.78 -3.86 -8.56
N GLU A 16 4.66 -4.01 -7.23
CA GLU A 16 3.39 -3.78 -6.53
C GLU A 16 3.00 -2.30 -6.51
N ALA A 17 3.96 -1.38 -6.36
CA ALA A 17 3.70 0.05 -6.48
C ALA A 17 3.18 0.43 -7.88
N ARG A 18 3.75 -0.16 -8.94
CA ARG A 18 3.26 0.01 -10.32
C ARG A 18 1.86 -0.56 -10.50
N ARG A 19 1.60 -1.77 -9.98
CA ARG A 19 0.29 -2.41 -10.03
C ARG A 19 -0.79 -1.55 -9.35
N LEU A 20 -0.52 -1.05 -8.14
CA LEU A 20 -1.45 -0.17 -7.42
C LEU A 20 -1.69 1.15 -8.14
N SER A 21 -0.64 1.74 -8.72
CA SER A 21 -0.75 2.95 -9.53
C SER A 21 -1.61 2.72 -10.77
N LEU A 22 -1.42 1.59 -11.47
CA LEU A 22 -2.24 1.21 -12.63
C LEU A 22 -3.71 0.98 -12.24
N LEU A 23 -3.98 0.31 -11.13
CA LEU A 23 -5.34 0.11 -10.63
C LEU A 23 -6.02 1.45 -10.31
N LEU A 24 -5.30 2.41 -9.75
CA LEU A 24 -5.81 3.77 -9.53
C LEU A 24 -6.13 4.49 -10.85
N VAL A 25 -5.25 4.40 -11.85
CA VAL A 25 -5.51 5.00 -13.17
C VAL A 25 -6.74 4.37 -13.81
N LEU A 26 -6.85 3.04 -13.77
CA LEU A 26 -8.01 2.32 -14.32
C LEU A 26 -9.31 2.68 -13.59
N SER A 27 -9.30 2.83 -12.26
CA SER A 27 -10.49 3.23 -11.51
C SER A 27 -10.92 4.66 -11.86
N VAL A 28 -9.97 5.58 -12.02
CA VAL A 28 -10.27 6.96 -12.47
C VAL A 28 -10.88 6.97 -13.87
N LEU A 29 -10.33 6.18 -14.81
CA LEU A 29 -10.88 6.06 -16.17
C LEU A 29 -12.28 5.45 -16.17
N LEU A 30 -12.53 4.44 -15.32
CA LEU A 30 -13.86 3.85 -15.16
C LEU A 30 -14.86 4.88 -14.65
N VAL A 31 -14.51 5.65 -13.62
CA VAL A 31 -15.36 6.72 -13.07
C VAL A 31 -15.62 7.79 -14.11
N LEU A 32 -14.62 8.18 -14.90
CA LEU A 32 -14.80 9.10 -16.03
C LEU A 32 -15.79 8.53 -17.04
N GLY A 33 -15.65 7.26 -17.43
CA GLY A 33 -16.56 6.60 -18.36
C GLY A 33 -18.01 6.60 -17.85
N LEU A 34 -18.22 6.27 -16.57
CA LEU A 34 -19.54 6.32 -15.95
C LEU A 34 -20.11 7.74 -15.91
N TYR A 35 -19.30 8.73 -15.55
CA TYR A 35 -19.70 10.14 -15.55
C TYR A 35 -20.12 10.60 -16.95
N LEU A 36 -19.32 10.28 -17.99
CA LEU A 36 -19.64 10.63 -19.37
C LEU A 36 -20.90 9.90 -19.86
N GLY A 37 -21.05 8.61 -19.55
CA GLY A 37 -22.24 7.84 -19.88
C GLY A 37 -23.51 8.44 -19.27
N PHE A 38 -23.43 8.91 -18.02
CA PHE A 38 -24.53 9.60 -17.36
C PHE A 38 -24.84 10.97 -18.02
N GLN A 39 -23.82 11.79 -18.27
CA GLN A 39 -24.01 13.11 -18.87
C GLN A 39 -24.57 13.05 -20.29
N VAL A 40 -24.00 12.18 -21.12
CA VAL A 40 -24.38 12.09 -22.55
C VAL A 40 -25.62 11.24 -22.74
N GLY A 41 -25.71 10.09 -22.06
CA GLY A 41 -26.79 9.12 -22.28
C GLY A 41 -28.06 9.39 -21.49
N LEU A 42 -27.99 10.11 -20.36
CA LEU A 42 -29.17 10.39 -19.53
C LEU A 42 -29.55 11.87 -19.51
N LEU A 43 -28.57 12.77 -19.61
CA LEU A 43 -28.80 14.21 -19.53
C LEU A 43 -28.68 14.93 -20.89
N ASP A 44 -28.45 14.19 -21.98
CA ASP A 44 -28.26 14.71 -23.35
C ASP A 44 -27.25 15.87 -23.44
N ARG A 45 -26.27 15.91 -22.53
CA ARG A 45 -25.26 16.96 -22.50
C ARG A 45 -24.23 16.75 -23.60
N PRO A 46 -23.73 17.81 -24.25
CA PRO A 46 -22.70 17.69 -25.28
C PRO A 46 -21.40 17.14 -24.67
N LEU A 47 -20.85 16.09 -25.30
CA LEU A 47 -19.65 15.38 -24.84
C LEU A 47 -18.48 16.33 -24.56
N ALA A 48 -18.29 17.34 -25.41
CA ALA A 48 -17.20 18.32 -25.27
C ALA A 48 -17.30 19.13 -23.98
N GLU A 49 -18.52 19.47 -23.54
CA GLU A 49 -18.74 20.20 -22.29
C GLU A 49 -18.51 19.29 -21.08
N SER A 50 -19.05 18.07 -21.12
CA SER A 50 -18.86 17.07 -20.07
C SER A 50 -17.38 16.72 -19.87
N LEU A 51 -16.60 16.60 -20.94
CA LEU A 51 -15.15 16.35 -20.85
C LEU A 51 -14.39 17.52 -20.22
N ARG A 52 -14.76 18.77 -20.57
CA ARG A 52 -14.12 19.99 -20.02
C ARG A 52 -14.25 20.08 -18.50
N PHE A 53 -15.33 19.58 -17.92
CA PHE A 53 -15.51 19.57 -16.47
C PHE A 53 -15.03 18.27 -15.81
N GLY A 54 -15.31 17.12 -16.43
CA GLY A 54 -15.00 15.81 -15.88
C GLY A 54 -13.50 15.54 -15.76
N ILE A 55 -12.72 15.87 -16.79
CA ILE A 55 -11.26 15.64 -16.80
C ILE A 55 -10.56 16.41 -15.66
N PRO A 56 -10.68 17.75 -15.53
CA PRO A 56 -9.98 18.47 -14.47
C PRO A 56 -10.46 18.10 -13.07
N LEU A 57 -11.76 17.82 -12.90
CA LEU A 57 -12.29 17.37 -11.60
C LEU A 57 -11.67 16.03 -11.19
N LEU A 58 -11.66 15.05 -12.09
CA LEU A 58 -11.09 13.73 -11.80
C LEU A 58 -9.57 13.76 -11.69
N ALA A 59 -8.89 14.60 -12.47
CA ALA A 59 -7.47 14.85 -12.31
C ALA A 59 -7.16 15.44 -10.92
N GLY A 60 -7.97 16.39 -10.46
CA GLY A 60 -7.86 16.96 -9.11
C GLY A 60 -8.09 15.93 -8.00
N ILE A 61 -9.15 15.12 -8.10
CA ILE A 61 -9.44 14.04 -7.15
C ILE A 61 -8.30 13.02 -7.14
N GLY A 62 -7.84 12.59 -8.32
CA GLY A 62 -6.73 11.65 -8.46
C GLY A 62 -5.43 12.20 -7.87
N LEU A 63 -5.15 13.49 -8.09
CA LEU A 63 -3.98 14.16 -7.52
C LEU A 63 -4.05 14.24 -6.00
N VAL A 64 -5.20 14.61 -5.43
CA VAL A 64 -5.41 14.66 -3.97
C VAL A 64 -5.27 13.26 -3.37
N GLN A 65 -5.88 12.24 -3.99
CA GLN A 65 -5.73 10.86 -3.55
C GLN A 65 -4.28 10.42 -3.58
N TYR A 66 -3.55 10.71 -4.67
CA TYR A 66 -2.15 10.35 -4.79
C TYR A 66 -1.26 11.05 -3.74
N LEU A 67 -1.45 12.36 -3.52
CA LEU A 67 -0.59 13.15 -2.64
C LEU A 67 -0.88 12.98 -1.15
N PHE A 68 -2.15 12.82 -0.76
CA PHE A 68 -2.55 12.85 0.65
C PHE A 68 -2.99 11.49 1.19
N LEU A 69 -3.64 10.67 0.36
CA LEU A 69 -4.18 9.37 0.77
C LEU A 69 -3.28 8.19 0.35
N GLY A 70 -2.44 8.40 -0.67
CA GLY A 70 -1.49 7.42 -1.20
C GLY A 70 -0.36 7.11 -0.21
N PRO A 71 -0.16 5.82 0.15
CA PRO A 71 0.99 5.39 0.93
C PRO A 71 2.31 5.89 0.35
N VAL A 72 3.21 6.39 1.20
CA VAL A 72 4.47 7.03 0.76
C VAL A 72 5.33 6.08 -0.08
N TRP A 73 5.31 4.79 0.25
CA TRP A 73 6.08 3.75 -0.46
C TRP A 73 5.63 3.56 -1.92
N ILE A 74 4.37 3.84 -2.25
CA ILE A 74 3.87 3.79 -3.64
C ILE A 74 4.40 4.98 -4.44
N ARG A 75 4.49 6.15 -3.81
CA ARG A 75 5.05 7.36 -4.44
C ARG A 75 6.56 7.31 -4.60
N ARG A 76 7.24 6.58 -3.72
CA ARG A 76 8.70 6.47 -3.70
C ARG A 76 9.15 5.01 -3.70
N PRO A 77 8.87 4.22 -4.75
CA PRO A 77 9.20 2.79 -4.77
C PRO A 77 10.71 2.50 -4.90
N GLY A 78 11.52 3.54 -5.09
CA GLY A 78 12.98 3.45 -5.11
C GLY A 78 13.67 3.88 -3.80
N SER A 79 12.91 4.20 -2.75
CA SER A 79 13.49 4.57 -1.45
C SER A 79 14.25 3.41 -0.82
N ALA A 80 15.07 3.74 0.20
CA ALA A 80 15.80 2.75 0.97
C ALA A 80 14.85 1.67 1.52
N LEU A 81 15.33 0.43 1.48
CA LEU A 81 14.70 -0.69 2.18
C LEU A 81 15.39 -0.87 3.52
N VAL A 82 14.58 -1.13 4.52
CA VAL A 82 15.01 -1.21 5.91
C VAL A 82 14.74 -2.61 6.43
N GLY A 83 15.78 -3.35 6.75
CA GLY A 83 15.67 -4.63 7.44
C GLY A 83 15.26 -4.43 8.90
N THR A 84 14.22 -5.12 9.34
CA THR A 84 13.75 -5.15 10.72
C THR A 84 13.37 -6.58 11.10
N THR A 85 13.36 -6.86 12.40
CA THR A 85 13.04 -8.18 12.92
C THR A 85 11.70 -8.15 13.63
N VAL A 86 10.96 -9.25 13.49
CA VAL A 86 9.72 -9.46 14.23
C VAL A 86 10.07 -9.84 15.67
N GLU A 87 9.80 -8.94 16.60
CA GLU A 87 10.07 -9.18 18.02
C GLU A 87 8.95 -9.98 18.69
N ARG A 88 7.70 -9.65 18.36
CA ARG A 88 6.52 -10.30 18.94
C ARG A 88 5.43 -10.43 17.89
N VAL A 89 4.69 -11.53 17.96
CA VAL A 89 3.48 -11.77 17.18
C VAL A 89 2.32 -11.83 18.17
N SER A 90 1.32 -10.99 17.96
CA SER A 90 0.10 -10.91 18.77
C SER A 90 -1.08 -11.32 17.91
N THR A 91 -1.53 -12.56 18.06
CA THR A 91 -2.78 -13.06 17.52
C THR A 91 -3.89 -12.77 18.52
N SER A 92 -4.64 -11.69 18.31
CA SER A 92 -5.84 -11.42 19.11
C SER A 92 -7.00 -12.13 18.42
N GLY A 93 -7.49 -13.23 19.00
CA GLY A 93 -8.41 -14.20 18.38
C GLY A 93 -9.77 -13.67 17.88
N ASP A 94 -9.99 -12.36 17.86
CA ASP A 94 -11.23 -11.75 17.37
C ASP A 94 -11.04 -10.48 16.51
N ARG A 95 -9.87 -9.84 16.49
CA ARG A 95 -9.64 -8.63 15.66
C ARG A 95 -8.14 -8.35 15.50
N ASP A 96 -7.70 -8.53 14.26
CA ASP A 96 -6.43 -8.12 13.68
C ASP A 96 -5.16 -8.68 14.35
N ASP A 97 -4.51 -9.61 13.64
CA ASP A 97 -3.16 -10.04 13.96
C ASP A 97 -2.23 -8.85 13.90
N ALA A 98 -1.35 -8.71 14.89
CA ALA A 98 -0.37 -7.64 14.92
C ALA A 98 1.03 -8.21 15.14
N ILE A 99 2.02 -7.59 14.52
CA ILE A 99 3.42 -7.87 14.77
C ILE A 99 4.10 -6.65 15.34
N VAL A 100 5.05 -6.87 16.24
CA VAL A 100 5.94 -5.82 16.75
C VAL A 100 7.24 -5.93 15.95
N LEU A 101 7.59 -4.85 15.25
CA LEU A 101 8.81 -4.72 14.49
C LEU A 101 9.78 -3.83 15.26
N THR A 102 11.02 -4.28 15.37
CA THR A 102 12.05 -3.54 16.09
C THR A 102 13.26 -3.35 15.21
N ARG A 103 13.79 -2.12 15.20
CA ARG A 103 15.05 -1.80 14.55
C ARG A 103 15.72 -0.66 15.31
N ASP A 104 16.97 -0.88 15.70
CA ASP A 104 17.75 0.07 16.48
C ASP A 104 16.93 0.49 17.72
N ASP A 105 16.60 1.77 17.87
CA ASP A 105 15.82 2.31 18.99
C ASP A 105 14.31 2.46 18.69
N VAL A 106 13.84 1.95 17.56
CA VAL A 106 12.45 2.13 17.10
C VAL A 106 11.69 0.80 17.16
N THR A 107 10.65 0.76 18.00
CA THR A 107 9.78 -0.40 18.19
C THR A 107 8.35 -0.04 17.82
N VAL A 108 7.78 -0.71 16.82
CA VAL A 108 6.50 -0.32 16.24
C VAL A 108 5.55 -1.51 16.21
N ARG A 109 4.33 -1.31 16.70
CA ARG A 109 3.25 -2.27 16.51
C ARG A 109 2.61 -2.06 15.14
N VAL A 110 2.45 -3.14 14.40
CA VAL A 110 1.98 -3.16 13.02
C VAL A 110 0.80 -4.09 12.92
N GLY A 111 -0.38 -3.55 12.62
CA GLY A 111 -1.56 -4.35 12.32
C GLY A 111 -1.42 -5.03 10.95
N LEU A 112 -1.71 -6.32 10.90
CA LEU A 112 -1.70 -7.12 9.69
C LEU A 112 -3.10 -7.16 9.07
N PRO A 113 -3.22 -7.05 7.74
CA PRO A 113 -4.49 -7.24 7.07
C PRO A 113 -4.95 -8.71 7.19
N ARG A 114 -6.27 -8.89 7.25
CA ARG A 114 -6.92 -10.21 7.33
C ARG A 114 -6.39 -11.16 6.25
N GLY A 115 -6.23 -12.44 6.64
CA GLY A 115 -5.67 -13.47 5.76
C GLY A 115 -4.14 -13.43 5.64
N THR A 116 -3.46 -12.62 6.45
CA THR A 116 -2.00 -12.68 6.60
C THR A 116 -1.65 -13.49 7.84
N SER A 117 -0.89 -14.57 7.70
CA SER A 117 -0.53 -15.45 8.82
C SER A 117 0.83 -16.14 8.61
N GLY A 118 1.41 -16.65 9.69
CA GLY A 118 2.67 -17.41 9.65
C GLY A 118 3.93 -16.60 9.95
N PHE A 119 3.80 -15.32 10.34
CA PHE A 119 4.90 -14.58 10.94
C PHE A 119 5.35 -15.24 12.25
N ARG A 120 6.66 -15.27 12.46
CA ARG A 120 7.31 -15.82 13.65
C ARG A 120 8.26 -14.80 14.24
N ARG A 121 8.46 -14.90 15.56
CA ARG A 121 9.51 -14.14 16.24
C ARG A 121 10.86 -14.48 15.64
N GLY A 122 11.66 -13.46 15.33
CA GLY A 122 12.95 -13.57 14.68
C GLY A 122 12.91 -13.52 13.15
N ASP A 123 11.72 -13.48 12.54
CA ASP A 123 11.60 -13.28 11.10
C ASP A 123 12.21 -11.92 10.71
N THR A 124 13.00 -11.92 9.65
CA THR A 124 13.51 -10.69 9.06
C THR A 124 12.56 -10.23 7.96
N VAL A 125 12.10 -8.99 8.05
CA VAL A 125 11.21 -8.36 7.08
C VAL A 125 11.84 -7.07 6.57
N LEU A 126 11.46 -6.66 5.36
CA LEU A 126 11.95 -5.42 4.76
C LEU A 126 10.82 -4.39 4.72
N VAL A 127 11.11 -3.18 5.16
CA VAL A 127 10.17 -2.06 5.24
C VAL A 127 10.60 -0.93 4.32
N CYS A 128 9.63 -0.31 3.65
CA CYS A 128 9.81 0.82 2.73
C CYS A 128 8.87 1.97 3.12
N PRO A 129 9.30 3.25 3.16
CA PRO A 129 10.69 3.73 3.02
C PRO A 129 11.52 3.60 4.30
N ARG A 130 10.86 3.54 5.46
CA ARG A 130 11.49 3.42 6.79
C ARG A 130 10.46 2.92 7.79
N LEU A 131 10.94 2.34 8.90
CA LEU A 131 10.13 2.03 10.06
C LEU A 131 9.85 3.33 10.84
N ASP A 132 8.58 3.69 11.04
CA ASP A 132 8.18 4.95 11.67
C ASP A 132 6.77 4.87 12.26
N TYR A 133 6.46 5.74 13.22
CA TYR A 133 5.14 5.85 13.82
C TYR A 133 4.22 6.69 12.93
N GLY A 134 2.95 6.30 12.83
CA GLY A 134 1.91 7.11 12.17
C GLY A 134 2.00 7.22 10.65
N ASN A 135 3.08 6.77 10.02
CA ASN A 135 3.24 6.76 8.57
C ASN A 135 2.87 5.40 7.97
N ALA A 136 2.20 5.42 6.82
CA ALA A 136 1.92 4.20 6.05
C ALA A 136 3.19 3.75 5.30
N MET A 137 3.59 2.52 5.56
CA MET A 137 4.81 1.90 5.04
C MET A 137 4.47 0.60 4.29
N GLY A 138 5.34 0.22 3.36
CA GLY A 138 5.27 -1.05 2.65
C GLY A 138 6.10 -2.09 3.38
N LEU A 139 5.47 -3.15 3.87
CA LEU A 139 6.10 -4.30 4.49
C LEU A 139 6.20 -5.42 3.45
N VAL A 140 7.42 -5.83 3.09
CA VAL A 140 7.63 -6.97 2.19
C VAL A 140 7.50 -8.27 2.99
N VAL A 141 6.59 -9.12 2.54
CA VAL A 141 6.22 -10.35 3.22
C VAL A 141 7.27 -11.44 2.94
N PRO A 142 7.80 -12.13 3.96
CA PRO A 142 8.68 -13.28 3.75
C PRO A 142 7.97 -14.42 3.02
N GLU A 143 8.71 -15.23 2.26
CA GLU A 143 8.14 -16.30 1.43
C GLU A 143 7.36 -17.35 2.21
N HIS A 144 7.71 -17.61 3.49
CA HIS A 144 7.02 -18.58 4.34
C HIS A 144 5.73 -18.05 4.97
N VAL A 145 5.48 -16.75 4.88
CA VAL A 145 4.29 -16.11 5.43
C VAL A 145 3.19 -16.14 4.38
N SER A 146 2.02 -16.66 4.75
CA SER A 146 0.86 -16.61 3.89
C SER A 146 0.30 -15.19 3.89
N SER A 147 0.16 -14.57 2.72
CA SER A 147 -0.46 -13.26 2.57
C SER A 147 -1.17 -13.12 1.23
N THR A 148 -2.18 -12.27 1.20
CA THR A 148 -2.91 -11.92 -0.04
C THR A 148 -2.05 -11.11 -1.01
N ARG A 149 -0.98 -10.46 -0.53
CA ARG A 149 -0.08 -9.64 -1.34
C ARG A 149 1.37 -9.77 -0.86
N PRO A 150 2.35 -9.67 -1.77
CA PRO A 150 3.76 -9.74 -1.41
C PRO A 150 4.26 -8.48 -0.69
N VAL A 151 3.54 -7.36 -0.81
CA VAL A 151 3.78 -6.12 -0.06
C VAL A 151 2.50 -5.68 0.61
N LEU A 152 2.56 -5.52 1.94
CA LEU A 152 1.46 -5.06 2.75
C LEU A 152 1.61 -3.57 3.02
N THR A 153 0.54 -2.80 2.83
CA THR A 153 0.50 -1.44 3.37
C THR A 153 0.12 -1.53 4.84
N VAL A 154 1.04 -1.15 5.69
CA VAL A 154 0.85 -1.20 7.13
C VAL A 154 1.16 0.15 7.75
N ARG A 155 0.60 0.39 8.94
CA ARG A 155 0.82 1.64 9.68
C ARG A 155 1.34 1.29 11.06
N GLY A 156 2.41 1.98 11.44
CA GLY A 156 3.01 1.84 12.75
C GLY A 156 2.23 2.57 13.84
N SER A 157 1.97 1.90 14.96
CA SER A 157 1.53 2.53 16.20
C SER A 157 2.57 2.32 17.30
N ALA A 158 2.54 3.18 18.33
CA ALA A 158 3.29 2.93 19.55
C ALA A 158 2.87 1.56 20.14
N VAL A 159 3.83 0.87 20.75
CA VAL A 159 3.64 -0.44 21.40
C VAL A 159 2.99 -0.26 22.75
#